data_AF-A0A8H4UXD4-F1
#
_entry.id   AF-A0A8H4UXD4-F1
#
_cell.length_a   1.000
_cell.length_b   1.000
_cell.length_c   1.000
_cell.angle_alpha   90.00
_cell.angle_beta   90.00
_cell.angle_gamma   90.00
#
_symmetry.space_group_name_H-M   'P 1'
#
loop_
_entity.id
_entity.type
_entity.pdbx_description
1 polymer ?
#
loop_
_entity_poly.entity_id
_entity_poly.type
_entity_poly.pdbx_seq_one_letter_code
_entity_poly.pdbx_strand_id
1 'polypeptide(L)'
;MPIKRAYGAIESKTHGNVLWAPLDHGATRIGYAFTPEIAAKYPGGVTEEVAVKEAIESMQPFNVKFTEVHWWTLYTIGQRIAKEFSTKDRIFLCGDAAHTHSSGAAQGLNTGIHDSVNLAWKLANQIHGFTRPEVLQTYATERRAAVEKLINYDKDISLLMTHKWPSWYTGDPAADPYLVLGQIFEQAASFNT
;
A
#
# COMPACT_ATOMS: atom_id res chain seq x y z
N MET A 1 -6.57 -30.54 5.53
CA MET A 1 -5.55 -30.13 6.52
C MET A 1 -5.62 -28.61 6.63
N PRO A 2 -5.81 -28.00 7.81
CA PRO A 2 -5.79 -26.54 7.89
C PRO A 2 -4.43 -26.02 7.43
N ILE A 3 -4.45 -24.94 6.65
CA ILE A 3 -3.24 -24.29 6.15
C ILE A 3 -2.47 -23.76 7.37
N LYS A 4 -1.27 -24.30 7.64
CA LYS A 4 -0.48 -23.96 8.84
C LYS A 4 0.04 -22.51 8.84
N ARG A 5 0.02 -21.84 7.69
CA ARG A 5 0.50 -20.46 7.49
C ARG A 5 -0.48 -19.72 6.59
N ALA A 6 -1.32 -18.87 7.19
CA ALA A 6 -2.29 -18.07 6.46
C ALA A 6 -1.92 -16.58 6.52
N TYR A 7 -2.33 -15.83 5.49
CA TYR A 7 -2.37 -14.39 5.55
C TYR A 7 -3.34 -13.94 6.65
N GLY A 8 -2.98 -12.91 7.41
CA GLY A 8 -3.84 -12.38 8.46
C GLY A 8 -3.48 -10.96 8.85
N ALA A 9 -4.36 -10.37 9.64
CA ALA A 9 -4.12 -9.11 10.33
C ALA A 9 -4.41 -9.30 11.82
N ILE A 10 -3.61 -8.66 12.67
CA ILE A 10 -3.78 -8.66 14.12
C ILE A 10 -4.00 -7.22 14.56
N GLU A 11 -5.05 -7.00 15.34
CA GLU A 11 -5.33 -5.68 15.91
C GLU A 11 -4.51 -5.50 17.18
N SER A 12 -3.54 -4.59 17.12
CA SER A 12 -2.70 -4.23 18.25
C SER A 12 -3.19 -2.92 18.87
N LYS A 13 -3.39 -2.93 20.19
CA LYS A 13 -3.74 -1.71 20.94
C LYS A 13 -2.69 -0.61 20.81
N THR A 14 -1.44 -0.96 20.54
CA THR A 14 -0.29 -0.05 20.54
C THR A 14 0.28 0.18 19.15
N HIS A 15 0.10 -0.74 18.21
CA HIS A 15 0.73 -0.70 16.88
C HIS A 15 -0.27 -0.71 15.72
N GLY A 16 -1.56 -0.57 16.01
CA GLY A 16 -2.62 -0.54 15.00
C GLY A 16 -2.82 -1.90 14.33
N ASN A 17 -3.17 -1.87 13.05
CA ASN A 17 -3.35 -3.11 12.28
C ASN A 17 -1.99 -3.70 11.89
N VAL A 18 -1.67 -4.87 12.44
CA VAL A 18 -0.43 -5.58 12.18
C VAL A 18 -0.65 -6.58 11.05
N LEU A 19 0.02 -6.36 9.93
CA LEU A 19 0.06 -7.26 8.78
C LEU A 19 0.89 -8.50 9.12
N TRP A 20 0.30 -9.68 8.93
CA TRP A 20 0.98 -10.97 8.96
C TRP A 20 0.89 -11.63 7.58
N ALA A 21 1.99 -11.59 6.83
CA ALA A 21 2.04 -12.10 5.45
C ALA A 21 3.09 -13.22 5.31
N PRO A 22 2.67 -14.49 5.19
CA PRO A 22 3.57 -15.57 4.83
C PRO A 22 4.18 -15.35 3.45
N LEU A 23 5.49 -15.52 3.35
CA LEU A 23 6.27 -15.50 2.11
C LEU A 23 6.77 -16.93 1.78
N ASP A 24 7.48 -17.01 0.66
CA ASP A 24 8.21 -18.18 0.21
C ASP A 24 9.32 -18.60 1.20
N HIS A 25 9.82 -19.81 1.02
CA HIS A 25 10.92 -20.38 1.81
C HIS A 25 10.75 -20.36 3.35
N GLY A 26 9.52 -20.24 3.84
CA GLY A 26 9.26 -20.22 5.27
C GLY A 26 9.32 -18.84 5.92
N ALA A 27 9.69 -17.79 5.18
CA ALA A 27 9.79 -16.42 5.70
C ALA A 27 8.41 -15.79 5.92
N THR A 28 8.28 -14.89 6.89
CA THR A 28 7.04 -14.14 7.16
C THR A 28 7.36 -12.65 7.21
N ARG A 29 6.58 -11.83 6.51
CA ARG A 29 6.61 -10.37 6.66
C ARG A 29 5.65 -9.95 7.76
N ILE A 30 6.17 -9.16 8.70
CA ILE A 30 5.38 -8.45 9.71
C ILE A 30 5.42 -6.96 9.36
N GLY A 31 4.26 -6.33 9.24
CA GLY A 31 4.13 -4.89 9.04
C GLY A 31 3.27 -4.29 10.13
N TYR A 32 3.66 -3.14 10.67
CA TYR A 32 2.93 -2.50 11.77
C TYR A 32 3.13 -0.98 11.70
N ALA A 33 2.24 -0.24 12.36
CA ALA A 33 2.36 1.22 12.40
C ALA A 33 3.52 1.62 13.33
N PHE A 34 4.49 2.37 12.78
CA PHE A 34 5.55 2.99 13.56
C PHE A 34 5.18 4.46 13.82
N THR A 35 4.38 4.69 14.87
CA THR A 35 3.81 6.01 15.15
C THR A 35 4.86 6.98 15.71
N PRO A 36 4.60 8.31 15.69
CA PRO A 36 5.48 9.28 16.34
C PRO A 36 5.73 8.99 17.82
N GLU A 37 4.76 8.42 18.54
CA GLU A 37 4.89 8.04 19.95
C GLU A 37 5.86 6.87 20.14
N ILE A 38 5.88 5.91 19.21
CA ILE A 38 6.88 4.84 19.19
C ILE A 38 8.25 5.42 18.83
N ALA A 39 8.32 6.26 17.79
CA ALA A 39 9.56 6.91 17.35
C ALA A 39 10.21 7.74 18.47
N ALA A 40 9.41 8.43 19.30
CA ALA A 40 9.89 9.22 20.43
C ALA A 40 10.62 8.39 21.50
N LYS A 41 10.38 7.08 21.58
CA LYS A 41 11.14 6.16 22.47
C LYS A 41 12.58 5.95 21.99
N TYR A 42 12.88 6.25 20.73
CA TYR A 42 14.14 5.93 20.05
C TYR A 42 14.75 7.18 19.38
N PRO A 43 15.23 8.16 20.18
CA PRO A 43 15.75 9.43 19.65
C PRO A 43 17.03 9.27 18.80
N GLY A 44 17.74 8.15 18.94
CA GLY A 44 18.91 7.80 18.12
C GLY A 44 18.57 7.25 16.73
N GLY A 45 17.29 7.16 16.38
CA GLY A 45 16.82 6.55 15.14
C GLY A 45 16.36 5.11 15.32
N VAL A 46 15.87 4.52 14.22
CA VAL A 46 15.36 3.14 14.19
C VAL A 46 16.44 2.22 13.65
N THR A 47 16.80 1.21 14.42
CA THR A 47 17.70 0.12 14.01
C THR A 47 16.91 -1.17 13.77
N GLU A 48 17.57 -2.19 13.24
CA GLU A 48 16.97 -3.52 13.08
C GLU A 48 16.47 -4.08 14.42
N GLU A 49 17.26 -3.94 15.48
CA GLU A 49 16.92 -4.44 16.81
C GLU A 49 15.67 -3.74 17.36
N VAL A 50 15.52 -2.44 17.10
CA VAL A 50 14.32 -1.68 17.46
C VAL A 50 13.12 -2.17 16.65
N ALA A 51 13.29 -2.37 15.34
CA ALA A 51 12.23 -2.88 14.48
C ALA A 51 11.75 -4.28 14.93
N VAL A 52 12.68 -5.20 15.20
CA VAL A 52 12.36 -6.54 15.72
C VAL A 52 11.65 -6.45 17.07
N LYS A 53 12.12 -5.61 17.99
CA LYS A 53 11.51 -5.43 19.31
C LYS A 53 10.07 -4.94 19.21
N GLU A 54 9.81 -3.90 18.41
CA GLU A 54 8.46 -3.37 18.23
C GLU A 54 7.57 -4.34 17.43
N ALA A 55 8.13 -5.13 16.52
CA ALA A 55 7.39 -6.20 15.85
C ALA A 55 6.91 -7.26 16.86
N ILE A 56 7.75 -7.70 17.79
CA ILE A 56 7.36 -8.65 18.85
C ILE A 56 6.28 -8.05 19.75
N GLU A 57 6.40 -6.78 20.12
CA GLU A 57 5.42 -6.10 20.97
C GLU A 57 4.07 -5.93 20.25
N SER A 58 4.10 -5.63 18.96
CA SER A 58 2.89 -5.49 18.14
C SER A 58 2.05 -6.78 18.07
N MET A 59 2.68 -7.93 18.32
CA MET A 59 2.06 -9.26 18.22
C MET A 59 1.47 -9.75 19.55
N GLN A 60 1.57 -9.00 20.64
CA GLN A 60 0.98 -9.40 21.93
C GLN A 60 -0.55 -9.67 21.80
N PRO A 61 -1.08 -10.71 22.45
CA PRO A 61 -0.44 -11.59 23.44
C PRO A 61 0.27 -12.83 22.85
N PHE A 62 0.41 -12.91 21.53
CA PHE A 62 1.08 -14.03 20.89
C PHE A 62 2.60 -13.94 21.07
N ASN A 63 3.24 -15.10 21.21
CA ASN A 63 4.70 -15.16 21.32
C ASN A 63 5.31 -15.35 19.92
N VAL A 64 6.13 -14.39 19.50
CA VAL A 64 6.87 -14.43 18.23
C VAL A 64 8.36 -14.41 18.53
N LYS A 65 9.09 -15.35 17.92
CA LYS A 65 10.55 -15.42 17.99
C LYS A 65 11.12 -15.31 16.57
N PHE A 66 11.96 -14.30 16.36
CA PHE A 66 12.74 -14.17 15.12
C PHE A 66 13.94 -15.10 15.19
N THR A 67 14.13 -15.92 14.16
CA THR A 67 15.34 -16.73 13.97
C THR A 67 16.40 -15.97 13.20
N GLU A 68 15.96 -15.20 12.21
CA GLU A 68 16.78 -14.34 11.35
C GLU A 68 15.92 -13.20 10.78
N VAL A 69 16.57 -12.11 10.38
CA VAL A 69 15.95 -11.00 9.66
C VAL A 69 16.65 -10.91 8.30
N HIS A 70 15.95 -11.28 7.24
CA HIS A 70 16.50 -11.15 5.89
C HIS A 70 16.50 -9.71 5.38
N TRP A 71 15.50 -8.92 5.80
CA TRP A 71 15.34 -7.53 5.40
C TRP A 71 14.38 -6.81 6.34
N TRP A 72 14.63 -5.53 6.57
CA TRP A 72 13.70 -4.63 7.24
C TRP A 72 13.75 -3.25 6.59
N THR A 73 12.68 -2.47 6.79
CA THR A 73 12.65 -1.07 6.40
C THR A 73 11.70 -0.28 7.29
N LEU A 74 11.89 1.03 7.30
CA LEU A 74 10.92 2.00 7.75
C LEU A 74 10.54 2.87 6.56
N TYR A 75 9.26 2.95 6.23
CA TYR A 75 8.76 3.81 5.16
C TYR A 75 7.73 4.79 5.70
N THR A 76 7.71 5.98 5.12
CA THR A 76 6.73 7.01 5.47
C THR A 76 5.51 6.88 4.57
N ILE A 77 4.33 6.92 5.18
CA ILE A 77 3.06 6.94 4.44
C ILE A 77 2.93 8.29 3.71
N GLY A 78 2.69 8.24 2.40
CA GLY A 78 2.41 9.45 1.63
C GLY A 78 1.82 9.13 0.27
N GLN A 79 0.65 9.73 0.00
CA GLN A 79 -0.03 9.64 -1.29
C GLN A 79 0.33 10.84 -2.16
N ARG A 80 0.88 10.59 -3.35
CA ARG A 80 1.28 11.62 -4.32
C ARG A 80 0.92 11.16 -5.72
N ILE A 81 0.52 12.11 -6.57
CA ILE A 81 0.26 11.89 -8.00
C ILE A 81 0.98 13.00 -8.76
N ALA A 82 1.70 12.64 -9.81
CA ALA A 82 2.28 13.58 -10.74
C ALA A 82 1.17 14.42 -11.40
N LYS A 83 1.48 15.69 -11.67
CA LYS A 83 0.53 16.59 -12.35
C LYS A 83 0.15 16.06 -13.73
N GLU A 84 1.13 15.54 -14.46
CA GLU A 84 0.97 15.00 -15.81
C GLU A 84 1.66 13.63 -15.90
N PHE A 85 1.01 12.68 -16.58
CA PHE A 85 1.54 11.33 -16.81
C PHE A 85 2.32 11.24 -18.13
N SER A 86 2.13 12.21 -19.01
CA SER A 86 2.83 12.30 -20.28
C SER A 86 2.91 13.73 -20.78
N THR A 87 3.96 14.05 -21.53
CA THR A 87 4.14 15.35 -22.16
C THR A 87 4.41 15.18 -23.65
N LYS A 88 3.63 15.89 -24.48
CA LYS A 88 3.73 15.91 -25.96
C LYS A 88 3.79 14.53 -26.60
N ASP A 89 3.15 13.52 -26.00
CA ASP A 89 3.15 12.12 -26.45
C ASP A 89 4.54 11.51 -26.69
N ARG A 90 5.56 12.01 -25.96
CA ARG A 90 6.96 11.61 -26.13
C ARG A 90 7.66 11.23 -24.84
N ILE A 91 7.24 11.81 -23.73
CA ILE A 91 7.78 11.52 -22.40
C ILE A 91 6.62 10.99 -21.57
N PHE A 92 6.82 9.87 -20.89
CA PHE A 92 5.80 9.17 -20.11
C PHE A 92 6.35 8.84 -18.72
N LEU A 93 5.53 8.99 -17.70
CA LEU A 93 5.81 8.55 -16.33
C LEU A 93 4.96 7.32 -16.01
N CYS A 94 5.52 6.31 -15.36
CA CYS A 94 4.85 5.06 -14.95
C CYS A 94 5.27 4.68 -13.52
N GLY A 95 4.39 4.00 -12.79
CA GLY A 95 4.67 3.52 -11.43
C GLY A 95 5.05 4.65 -10.47
N ASP A 96 6.02 4.40 -9.59
CA ASP A 96 6.45 5.34 -8.53
C ASP A 96 6.91 6.72 -9.07
N ALA A 97 7.32 6.81 -10.34
CA ALA A 97 7.64 8.09 -10.97
C ALA A 97 6.38 8.95 -11.23
N ALA A 98 5.23 8.32 -11.40
CA ALA A 98 3.94 8.97 -11.64
C ALA A 98 3.09 9.05 -10.37
N HIS A 99 3.19 8.10 -9.46
CA HIS A 99 2.36 8.07 -8.25
C HIS A 99 2.98 7.24 -7.14
N THR A 100 2.83 7.70 -5.90
CA THR A 100 3.22 6.93 -4.71
C THR A 100 2.03 6.88 -3.77
N HIS A 101 1.87 5.80 -3.03
CA HIS A 101 0.82 5.65 -2.04
C HIS A 101 1.28 4.73 -0.90
N SER A 102 0.45 4.54 0.14
CA SER A 102 0.80 3.67 1.25
C SER A 102 0.88 2.20 0.83
N SER A 103 1.52 1.36 1.64
CA SER A 103 1.50 -0.09 1.40
C SER A 103 0.24 -0.78 1.91
N GLY A 104 -0.70 -0.04 2.51
CA GLY A 104 -1.90 -0.60 3.14
C GLY A 104 -2.79 -1.38 2.17
N ALA A 105 -2.90 -0.91 0.92
CA ALA A 105 -3.64 -1.62 -0.13
C ALA A 105 -2.79 -2.65 -0.91
N ALA A 106 -1.49 -2.78 -0.63
CA ALA A 106 -0.55 -3.65 -1.35
C ALA A 106 -0.53 -3.47 -2.89
N GLN A 107 -0.79 -2.25 -3.40
CA GLN A 107 -0.95 -1.97 -4.84
C GLN A 107 0.25 -1.34 -5.55
N GLY A 108 1.35 -1.01 -4.87
CA GLY A 108 2.41 -0.16 -5.45
C GLY A 108 3.01 -0.76 -6.73
N LEU A 109 3.65 -1.93 -6.61
CA LEU A 109 4.22 -2.65 -7.75
C LEU A 109 3.15 -3.01 -8.80
N ASN A 110 2.00 -3.51 -8.36
CA ASN A 110 0.93 -3.95 -9.27
C ASN A 110 0.46 -2.80 -10.18
N THR A 111 0.19 -1.64 -9.61
CA THR A 111 -0.28 -0.48 -10.36
C THR A 111 0.77 0.03 -11.35
N GLY A 112 2.05 0.03 -10.97
CA GLY A 112 3.14 0.38 -11.88
C GLY A 112 3.31 -0.59 -13.05
N ILE A 113 3.11 -1.90 -12.81
CA ILE A 113 3.05 -2.90 -13.89
C ILE A 113 1.87 -2.61 -14.81
N HIS A 114 0.69 -2.32 -14.27
CA HIS A 114 -0.49 -1.98 -15.07
C HIS A 114 -0.28 -0.70 -15.91
N ASP A 115 0.40 0.31 -15.38
CA ASP A 115 0.79 1.50 -16.17
C ASP A 115 1.67 1.09 -17.36
N SER A 116 2.71 0.31 -17.08
CA SER A 116 3.69 -0.11 -18.09
C SER A 116 3.05 -0.98 -19.17
N VAL A 117 2.20 -1.92 -18.79
CA VAL A 117 1.47 -2.80 -19.72
C VAL A 117 0.51 -1.97 -20.58
N ASN A 118 -0.25 -1.04 -19.98
CA ASN A 118 -1.15 -0.16 -20.73
C ASN A 118 -0.40 0.71 -21.75
N LEU A 119 0.75 1.27 -21.37
CA LEU A 119 1.56 2.10 -22.26
C LEU A 119 2.23 1.29 -23.37
N ALA A 120 2.78 0.12 -23.05
CA ALA A 120 3.65 -0.63 -23.96
C ALA A 120 2.98 -0.97 -25.30
N TRP A 121 1.75 -1.49 -25.26
CA TRP A 121 1.05 -1.85 -26.50
C TRP A 121 0.64 -0.62 -27.31
N LYS A 122 0.24 0.48 -26.66
CA LYS A 122 -0.12 1.75 -27.33
C LYS A 122 1.09 2.34 -28.04
N LEU A 123 2.22 2.36 -27.34
CA LEU A 123 3.46 2.89 -27.87
C LEU A 123 3.96 2.06 -29.05
N ALA A 124 3.93 0.72 -28.95
CA ALA A 124 4.30 -0.16 -30.05
C ALA A 124 3.42 0.08 -31.30
N ASN A 125 2.10 0.14 -31.14
CA ASN A 125 1.19 0.40 -32.26
C ASN A 125 1.38 1.79 -32.86
N GLN A 126 1.68 2.81 -32.05
CA GLN A 126 1.98 4.15 -32.54
C GLN A 126 3.28 4.19 -33.35
N ILE A 127 4.33 3.50 -32.90
CA ILE A 127 5.62 3.39 -33.60
C ILE A 127 5.44 2.72 -34.96
N HIS A 128 4.61 1.67 -35.04
CA HIS A 128 4.35 0.94 -36.28
C HIS A 128 3.27 1.58 -37.18
N GLY A 129 2.62 2.65 -36.72
CA GLY A 129 1.55 3.32 -37.48
C GLY A 129 0.24 2.53 -37.57
N PHE A 130 0.01 1.58 -36.66
CA PHE A 130 -1.21 0.76 -36.61
C PHE A 130 -2.39 1.45 -35.92
N THR A 131 -2.12 2.50 -35.15
CA THR A 131 -3.13 3.26 -34.42
C THR A 131 -3.04 4.76 -34.71
N ARG A 132 -4.14 5.46 -34.52
CA ARG A 132 -4.14 6.93 -34.54
C ARG A 132 -3.49 7.48 -33.25
N PRO A 133 -2.86 8.67 -33.27
CA PRO A 133 -2.17 9.25 -32.11
C PRO A 133 -3.02 9.35 -30.85
N GLU A 134 -4.34 9.53 -30.99
CA GLU A 134 -5.27 9.67 -29.87
C GLU A 134 -5.32 8.40 -29.00
N VAL A 135 -4.99 7.22 -29.56
CA VAL A 135 -4.90 5.97 -28.80
C VAL A 135 -3.77 6.02 -27.78
N LEU A 136 -2.61 6.60 -28.12
CA LEU A 136 -1.51 6.77 -27.18
C LEU A 136 -1.85 7.81 -26.10
N GLN A 137 -2.58 8.86 -26.47
CA GLN A 137 -3.03 9.91 -25.54
C GLN A 137 -3.95 9.37 -24.43
N THR A 138 -4.68 8.28 -24.69
CA THR A 138 -5.54 7.69 -23.65
C THR A 138 -4.76 7.07 -22.49
N TYR A 139 -3.45 6.84 -22.63
CA TYR A 139 -2.61 6.37 -21.52
C TYR A 139 -2.77 7.27 -20.28
N ALA A 140 -2.61 8.58 -20.45
CA ALA A 140 -2.63 9.51 -19.32
C ALA A 140 -4.01 9.56 -18.66
N THR A 141 -5.09 9.59 -19.44
CA THR A 141 -6.46 9.69 -18.91
C THR A 141 -6.90 8.40 -18.23
N GLU A 142 -6.63 7.23 -18.83
CA GLU A 142 -6.97 5.93 -18.25
C GLU A 142 -6.21 5.65 -16.97
N ARG A 143 -4.88 5.86 -16.97
CA ARG A 143 -4.03 5.52 -15.82
C ARG A 143 -4.19 6.51 -14.68
N ARG A 144 -4.35 7.81 -14.97
CA ARG A 144 -4.64 8.80 -13.93
C ARG A 144 -5.94 8.49 -13.19
N ALA A 145 -7.02 8.18 -13.92
CA ALA A 145 -8.30 7.86 -13.28
C ALA A 145 -8.20 6.63 -12.37
N ALA A 146 -7.49 5.58 -12.80
CA ALA A 146 -7.24 4.40 -11.99
C ALA A 146 -6.42 4.73 -10.71
N VAL A 147 -5.34 5.50 -10.86
CA VAL A 147 -4.48 5.90 -9.73
C VAL A 147 -5.24 6.80 -8.74
N GLU A 148 -6.05 7.74 -9.22
CA GLU A 148 -6.88 8.59 -8.35
C GLU A 148 -7.87 7.77 -7.54
N LYS A 149 -8.52 6.78 -8.17
CA LYS A 149 -9.40 5.83 -7.48
C LYS A 149 -8.64 5.06 -6.38
N LEU A 150 -7.46 4.54 -6.68
CA LEU A 150 -6.62 3.83 -5.72
C LEU A 150 -6.23 4.70 -4.53
N ILE A 151 -5.75 5.91 -4.78
CA ILE A 151 -5.29 6.82 -3.73
C ILE A 151 -6.43 7.25 -2.81
N ASN A 152 -7.65 7.37 -3.32
CA ASN A 152 -8.79 7.69 -2.48
C ASN A 152 -9.06 6.59 -1.44
N TYR A 153 -9.03 5.32 -1.83
CA TYR A 153 -9.14 4.21 -0.87
C TYR A 153 -7.93 4.15 0.08
N ASP A 154 -6.72 4.33 -0.46
CA ASP A 154 -5.49 4.24 0.31
C ASP A 154 -5.39 5.28 1.43
N LYS A 155 -5.91 6.49 1.21
CA LYS A 155 -6.01 7.53 2.26
C LYS A 155 -6.81 7.02 3.45
N ASP A 156 -7.99 6.46 3.20
CA ASP A 156 -8.87 5.98 4.27
C ASP A 156 -8.30 4.74 4.96
N ILE A 157 -7.76 3.78 4.18
CA ILE A 157 -7.07 2.60 4.70
C ILE A 157 -5.94 3.02 5.64
N SER A 158 -5.08 3.95 5.21
CA SER A 158 -3.91 4.38 5.99
C SER A 158 -4.29 5.03 7.33
N LEU A 159 -5.41 5.77 7.37
CA LEU A 159 -5.92 6.36 8.61
C LEU A 159 -6.48 5.28 9.54
N LEU A 160 -7.37 4.43 9.03
CA LEU A 160 -8.05 3.40 9.82
C LEU A 160 -7.07 2.35 10.37
N MET A 161 -6.03 1.98 9.61
CA MET A 161 -4.95 1.10 10.10
C MET A 161 -4.21 1.66 11.32
N THR A 162 -4.26 2.98 11.52
CA THR A 162 -3.65 3.69 12.67
C THR A 162 -4.67 4.18 13.70
N HIS A 163 -5.88 3.62 13.70
CA HIS A 163 -7.00 3.99 14.58
C HIS A 163 -7.47 5.44 14.41
N LYS A 164 -7.28 6.03 13.22
CA LYS A 164 -7.74 7.38 12.91
C LYS A 164 -8.95 7.33 11.97
N TRP A 165 -9.93 8.17 12.25
CA TRP A 165 -11.12 8.29 11.42
C TRP A 165 -10.86 9.16 10.18
N PRO A 166 -11.31 8.73 8.98
CA PRO A 166 -11.40 9.61 7.82
C PRO A 166 -12.28 10.82 8.09
N SER A 167 -11.98 11.96 7.46
CA SER A 167 -12.72 13.21 7.70
C SER A 167 -14.19 13.17 7.29
N TRP A 168 -14.57 12.23 6.43
CA TRP A 168 -15.95 12.03 5.98
C TRP A 168 -16.78 11.17 6.94
N TYR A 169 -16.15 10.47 7.89
CA TYR A 169 -16.84 9.59 8.82
C TYR A 169 -17.63 10.41 9.86
N THR A 170 -18.95 10.25 9.88
CA THR A 170 -19.88 10.94 10.79
C THR A 170 -20.64 9.97 11.72
N GLY A 171 -20.23 8.70 11.75
CA GLY A 171 -20.82 7.66 12.60
C GLY A 171 -20.41 7.77 14.06
N ASP A 172 -20.68 6.71 14.81
CA ASP A 172 -20.29 6.62 16.22
C ASP A 172 -18.75 6.61 16.36
N PRO A 173 -18.14 7.63 17.00
CA PRO A 173 -16.69 7.66 17.19
C PRO A 173 -16.15 6.51 18.06
N ALA A 174 -17.02 5.85 18.84
CA ALA A 174 -16.70 4.70 19.66
C ALA A 174 -16.85 3.36 18.91
N ALA A 175 -17.33 3.38 17.66
CA ALA A 175 -17.38 2.18 16.82
C ALA A 175 -15.96 1.65 16.57
N ASP A 176 -15.89 0.36 16.23
CA ASP A 176 -14.64 -0.25 15.80
C ASP A 176 -14.26 0.24 14.38
N PRO A 177 -13.14 0.98 14.21
CA PRO A 177 -12.71 1.47 12.90
C PRO A 177 -12.41 0.33 11.91
N TYR A 178 -12.15 -0.89 12.39
CA TYR A 178 -11.86 -2.03 11.53
C TYR A 178 -13.07 -2.56 10.78
N LEU A 179 -14.29 -2.31 11.27
CA LEU A 179 -15.50 -2.61 10.51
C LEU A 179 -15.59 -1.74 9.26
N VAL A 180 -15.26 -0.46 9.38
CA VAL A 180 -15.21 0.47 8.25
C VAL A 180 -14.02 0.14 7.34
N LEU A 181 -12.88 -0.27 7.91
CA LEU A 181 -11.73 -0.73 7.14
C LEU A 181 -12.09 -1.95 6.27
N GLY A 182 -12.82 -2.92 6.82
CA GLY A 182 -13.31 -4.08 6.08
C GLY A 182 -14.18 -3.70 4.88
N GLN A 183 -15.12 -2.76 5.07
CA GLN A 183 -15.97 -2.24 3.99
C GLN A 183 -15.16 -1.57 2.88
N ILE A 184 -14.14 -0.78 3.24
CA ILE A 184 -13.27 -0.14 2.26
C ILE A 184 -12.44 -1.18 1.50
N PHE A 185 -11.94 -2.21 2.19
CA PHE A 185 -11.25 -3.32 1.52
C PHE A 185 -12.15 -4.08 0.55
N GLU A 186 -13.42 -4.30 0.87
CA GLU A 186 -14.39 -4.92 -0.05
C GLU A 186 -14.61 -4.05 -1.30
N GLN A 187 -14.74 -2.73 -1.14
CA GLN A 187 -14.85 -1.81 -2.27
C GLN A 187 -13.57 -1.81 -3.12
N ALA A 188 -12.40 -1.79 -2.47
CA ALA A 188 -11.10 -1.82 -3.11
C ALA A 188 -10.78 -3.19 -3.76
N ALA A 189 -11.42 -4.28 -3.35
CA ALA A 189 -11.23 -5.59 -3.96
C ALA A 189 -11.59 -5.60 -5.45
N SER A 190 -12.56 -4.76 -5.85
CA SER A 190 -12.93 -4.55 -7.25
C SER A 190 -11.90 -3.78 -8.08
N PHE A 191 -10.83 -3.26 -7.47
CA PHE A 191 -9.84 -2.44 -8.18
C PHE A 191 -9.06 -3.24 -9.23
N ASN A 192 -8.84 -4.53 -8.97
CA ASN A 192 -8.06 -5.42 -9.82
C ASN A 192 -8.93 -6.32 -10.73
N THR A 193 -10.26 -6.17 -10.68
CA THR A 193 -11.23 -6.94 -11.49
C THR A 193 -11.90 -6.06 -12.52
#